data_AF-A0A1I0A0P6-F1
#
_entry.id   AF-A0A1I0A0P6-F1
#
_cell.length_a   1.000
_cell.length_b   1.000
_cell.length_c   1.000
_cell.angle_alpha   90.00
_cell.angle_beta   90.00
_cell.angle_gamma   90.00
#
_symmetry.space_group_name_H-M   'P 1'
#
loop_
_entity.id
_entity.type
_entity.pdbx_description
1 polymer ?
#
loop_
_entity_poly.entity_id
_entity_poly.type
_entity_poly.pdbx_seq_one_letter_code
_entity_poly.pdbx_strand_id
1 'polypeptide(L)'
;MLTFTALGPFQAWTDGSPLDLGGQRQRAVLARLLVAGGRAVPVNTLIDELWPGNPPAQALSTIQGYVSRLRRALEPGRAPREEAEVLVSAPPGYALRAAAGQVDAWRFESLVKSDGPPAQVWADMETALGLWRGPALAEFADLSWAVTEAGRLEELRLIAVERRADAGLALGRATSLVADLEAHAAEHPLREEAWRLLAVALYRMGRQGDALAALRRARAVWRDELGLDLTAGLKRLEADMLAQRLEEPPPAAPPSTPPSAPSGAPADAPAAASGGVLRVLVADDQALVRAGVKAMIASDPGVRLAGEAANGEEAIAGVRATRPDVVLLDIQMPHLDGLAAARRILAGDDPPKVVMMTTFGSDENLYAALRAGVSGFLLKTAAPEQFLAAIRAAAAGDALIDPAMTTRLISAFAGRTDPSSPPALAGLSDARLDVLKLVARGLTNRQIGQTLSLPEEEVGTMVKSLLEHLGLFDRAQLVMTAYESGLVTPGEKAHFSSL
;
A
#
# COMPACT_ATOMS: atom_id res chain seq x y z
N MET A 1 15.86 8.70 30.31
CA MET A 1 15.11 7.88 29.33
C MET A 1 16.04 7.41 28.24
N LEU A 2 15.97 6.12 27.89
CA LEU A 2 16.78 5.50 26.84
C LEU A 2 16.18 5.80 25.46
N THR A 3 16.99 6.25 24.51
CA THR A 3 16.61 6.47 23.11
C THR A 3 17.67 5.94 22.14
N PHE A 4 17.27 5.63 20.91
CA PHE A 4 18.12 5.08 19.86
C PHE A 4 18.02 5.92 18.60
N THR A 5 19.15 6.03 17.91
CA THR A 5 19.28 6.80 16.68
C THR A 5 19.77 5.90 15.58
N ALA A 6 19.05 5.85 14.46
CA ALA A 6 19.38 5.06 13.28
C ALA A 6 19.26 5.87 11.98
N LEU A 7 18.60 7.04 12.02
CA LEU A 7 18.48 7.99 10.91
C LEU A 7 19.69 8.94 10.88
N GLY A 8 20.87 8.35 10.67
CA GLY A 8 22.17 8.98 10.79
C GLY A 8 23.14 8.06 11.55
N PRO A 9 24.11 8.61 12.30
CA PRO A 9 25.00 7.81 13.14
C PRO A 9 24.22 6.92 14.12
N PHE A 10 24.56 5.62 14.15
CA PHE A 10 23.89 4.68 15.02
C PHE A 10 24.37 4.82 16.46
N GLN A 11 23.49 5.26 17.36
CA GLN A 11 23.81 5.53 18.75
C GLN A 11 22.64 5.20 19.68
N ALA A 12 22.95 4.99 20.95
CA ALA A 12 21.96 4.95 22.02
C ALA A 12 22.30 6.04 23.04
N TRP A 13 21.27 6.62 23.65
CA TRP A 13 21.40 7.76 24.55
C TRP A 13 20.59 7.50 25.82
N THR A 14 21.15 7.89 26.97
CA THR A 14 20.41 7.91 28.24
C THR A 14 20.61 9.29 28.86
N ASP A 15 19.48 9.95 29.18
CA ASP A 15 19.47 11.27 29.85
C ASP A 15 20.34 12.32 29.15
N GLY A 16 20.32 12.30 27.81
CA GLY A 16 21.06 13.23 26.96
C GLY A 16 22.54 12.90 26.76
N SER A 17 23.05 11.80 27.32
CA SER A 17 24.45 11.35 27.14
C SER A 17 24.52 10.11 26.23
N PRO A 18 25.46 10.06 25.26
CA PRO A 18 25.61 8.90 24.40
C PRO A 18 26.22 7.72 25.19
N LEU A 19 25.73 6.51 24.93
CA LEU A 19 26.22 5.28 25.53
C LEU A 19 27.35 4.67 24.71
N ASP A 20 28.36 4.10 25.38
CA ASP A 20 29.40 3.30 24.72
C ASP A 20 28.86 1.91 24.37
N LEU A 21 28.46 1.76 23.10
CA LEU A 21 27.95 0.52 22.54
C LEU A 21 29.07 -0.41 22.03
N GLY A 22 30.34 -0.07 22.24
CA GLY A 22 31.50 -0.84 21.77
C GLY A 22 31.74 -0.72 20.26
N GLY A 23 32.49 -1.69 19.72
CA GLY A 23 32.91 -1.69 18.30
C GLY A 23 31.78 -1.94 17.30
N GLN A 24 32.05 -1.68 16.02
CA GLN A 24 31.07 -1.74 14.91
C GLN A 24 30.27 -3.05 14.86
N ARG A 25 30.92 -4.22 14.98
CA ARG A 25 30.22 -5.53 14.99
C ARG A 25 29.27 -5.70 16.18
N GLN A 26 29.61 -5.14 17.35
CA GLN A 26 28.72 -5.15 18.51
C GLN A 26 27.52 -4.23 18.30
N ARG A 27 27.75 -3.02 17.76
CA ARG A 27 26.66 -2.09 17.38
C ARG A 27 25.74 -2.67 16.31
N ALA A 28 26.29 -3.40 15.34
CA ALA A 28 25.54 -4.07 14.28
C ALA A 28 24.53 -5.10 14.84
N VAL A 29 24.86 -5.82 15.92
CA VAL A 29 23.89 -6.72 16.58
C VAL A 29 22.70 -5.91 17.10
N LEU A 30 22.95 -4.81 17.80
CA LEU A 30 21.87 -3.97 18.34
C LEU A 30 21.04 -3.33 17.22
N ALA A 31 21.70 -2.81 16.18
CA ALA A 31 21.07 -2.23 15.00
C ALA A 31 20.17 -3.26 14.31
N ARG A 32 20.65 -4.50 14.12
CA ARG A 32 19.86 -5.57 13.50
C ARG A 32 18.61 -5.94 14.29
N LEU A 33 18.69 -5.90 15.62
CA LEU A 33 17.54 -6.13 16.50
C LEU A 33 16.55 -4.95 16.49
N LEU A 34 17.05 -3.71 16.33
CA LEU A 34 16.22 -2.53 16.13
C LEU A 34 15.44 -2.61 14.80
N VAL A 35 16.09 -3.04 13.72
CA VAL A 35 15.43 -3.28 12.43
C VAL A 35 14.35 -4.38 12.53
N ALA A 36 14.52 -5.34 13.45
CA ALA A 36 13.51 -6.38 13.66
C ALA A 36 12.19 -5.87 14.28
N GLY A 37 12.17 -4.64 14.82
CA GLY A 37 10.94 -4.00 15.31
C GLY A 37 10.33 -4.71 16.52
N GLY A 38 11.16 -5.19 17.44
CA GLY A 38 10.72 -5.94 18.62
C GLY A 38 10.52 -7.44 18.42
N ARG A 39 10.62 -7.94 17.18
CA ARG A 39 10.63 -9.37 16.89
C ARG A 39 11.96 -10.00 17.28
N ALA A 40 11.92 -11.26 17.72
CA ALA A 40 13.11 -12.03 18.01
C ALA A 40 13.88 -12.35 16.72
N VAL A 41 15.18 -12.11 16.72
CA VAL A 41 16.09 -12.53 15.65
C VAL A 41 16.84 -13.79 16.12
N PRO A 42 16.75 -14.91 15.39
CA PRO A 42 17.48 -16.13 15.72
C PRO A 42 18.98 -15.89 15.80
N VAL A 43 19.67 -16.60 16.71
CA VAL A 43 21.12 -16.43 16.86
C VAL A 43 21.88 -16.80 15.59
N ASN A 44 21.46 -17.85 14.88
CA ASN A 44 22.09 -18.24 13.61
C ASN A 44 21.93 -17.15 12.54
N THR A 45 20.76 -16.52 12.46
CA THR A 45 20.54 -15.37 11.57
C THR A 45 21.47 -14.21 11.91
N LEU A 46 21.64 -13.88 13.20
CA LEU A 46 22.59 -12.85 13.63
C LEU A 46 24.04 -13.20 13.24
N ILE A 47 24.42 -14.49 13.30
CA ILE A 47 25.75 -14.94 12.88
C ILE A 47 25.93 -14.76 11.37
N ASP A 48 24.98 -15.27 10.58
CA ASP A 48 25.07 -15.26 9.11
C ASP A 48 25.07 -13.83 8.55
N GLU A 49 24.23 -12.97 9.12
CA GLU A 49 24.11 -11.56 8.71
C GLU A 49 25.28 -10.69 9.21
N LEU A 50 25.92 -11.06 10.33
CA LEU A 50 27.07 -10.33 10.85
C LEU A 50 28.38 -10.78 10.23
N TRP A 51 28.48 -12.00 9.71
CA TRP A 51 29.66 -12.51 9.02
C TRP A 51 29.28 -13.24 7.71
N PRO A 52 28.94 -12.49 6.65
CA PRO A 52 28.51 -13.08 5.39
C PRO A 52 29.55 -14.06 4.83
N GLY A 53 29.20 -15.35 4.77
CA GLY A 53 30.00 -16.41 4.17
C GLY A 53 31.22 -16.90 4.96
N ASN A 54 31.65 -16.23 6.04
CA ASN A 54 32.82 -16.65 6.80
C ASN A 54 32.72 -16.34 8.31
N PRO A 55 31.81 -16.98 9.04
CA PRO A 55 31.69 -16.81 10.48
C PRO A 55 32.89 -17.41 11.23
N PRO A 56 33.38 -16.77 12.31
CA PRO A 56 34.44 -17.34 13.12
C PRO A 56 33.96 -18.62 13.83
N ALA A 57 34.89 -19.54 14.11
CA ALA A 57 34.57 -20.80 14.81
C ALA A 57 33.85 -20.60 16.17
N GLN A 58 34.08 -19.45 16.81
CA GLN A 58 33.47 -19.05 18.08
C GLN A 58 32.37 -17.97 17.89
N ALA A 59 31.66 -17.96 16.76
CA ALA A 59 30.64 -16.94 16.46
C ALA A 59 29.54 -16.87 17.53
N LEU A 60 29.03 -18.02 17.98
CA LEU A 60 27.98 -18.09 19.00
C LEU A 60 28.41 -17.41 20.32
N SER A 61 29.59 -17.78 20.86
CA SER A 61 30.11 -17.17 22.09
C SER A 61 30.45 -15.70 21.91
N THR A 62 30.86 -15.30 20.70
CA THR A 62 31.10 -13.89 20.34
C THR A 62 29.81 -13.07 20.39
N ILE A 63 28.72 -13.55 19.80
CA ILE A 63 27.38 -12.91 19.88
C ILE A 63 26.92 -12.80 21.33
N GLN A 64 27.04 -13.88 22.12
CA GLN A 64 26.68 -13.86 23.54
C GLN A 64 27.50 -12.82 24.32
N GLY A 65 28.79 -12.69 24.01
CA GLY A 65 29.67 -11.66 24.56
C GLY A 65 29.24 -10.24 24.19
N TYR A 66 28.88 -10.00 22.92
CA TYR A 66 28.31 -8.72 22.47
C TYR A 66 27.02 -8.39 23.21
N VAL A 67 26.06 -9.32 23.28
CA VAL A 67 24.79 -9.15 24.00
C VAL A 67 25.04 -8.83 25.48
N SER A 68 25.98 -9.52 26.14
CA SER A 68 26.30 -9.25 27.53
C SER A 68 26.88 -7.85 27.75
N ARG A 69 27.72 -7.33 26.84
CA ARG A 69 28.27 -5.97 26.95
C ARG A 69 27.22 -4.91 26.64
N LEU A 70 26.39 -5.14 25.62
CA LEU A 70 25.28 -4.26 25.27
C LEU A 70 24.27 -4.13 26.42
N ARG A 71 23.90 -5.22 27.08
CA ARG A 71 23.02 -5.17 28.27
C ARG A 71 23.59 -4.27 29.38
N ARG A 72 24.89 -4.37 29.66
CA ARG A 72 25.55 -3.52 30.66
C ARG A 72 25.56 -2.04 30.25
N ALA A 73 25.72 -1.75 28.96
CA ALA A 73 25.71 -0.39 28.44
C ALA A 73 24.31 0.23 28.47
N LEU A 74 23.28 -0.53 28.07
CA LEU A 74 21.89 -0.06 27.98
C LEU A 74 21.22 0.04 29.36
N GLU A 75 21.61 -0.81 30.31
CA GLU A 75 21.00 -0.92 31.64
C GLU A 75 22.09 -0.88 32.74
N PRO A 76 22.81 0.24 32.94
CA PRO A 76 23.96 0.31 33.85
C PRO A 76 23.58 0.14 35.34
N GLY A 77 22.33 0.44 35.70
CA GLY A 77 21.81 0.27 37.05
C GLY A 77 21.28 -1.13 37.38
N ARG A 78 21.31 -2.07 36.41
CA ARG A 78 20.74 -3.41 36.56
C ARG A 78 21.53 -4.25 37.57
N ALA A 79 20.84 -4.92 38.49
CA ALA A 79 21.48 -5.78 39.47
C ALA A 79 22.11 -7.04 38.81
N PRO A 80 23.17 -7.62 39.42
CA PRO A 80 23.73 -8.87 38.93
C PRO A 80 22.68 -9.98 38.89
N ARG A 81 22.54 -10.64 37.74
CA ARG A 81 21.59 -11.75 37.46
C ARG A 81 20.11 -11.36 37.36
N GLU A 82 19.76 -10.10 37.53
CA GLU A 82 18.44 -9.59 37.13
C GLU A 82 18.24 -9.76 35.61
N GLU A 83 17.02 -9.94 35.13
CA GLU A 83 16.76 -10.09 33.69
C GLU A 83 16.95 -8.76 32.95
N ALA A 84 17.40 -8.80 31.69
CA ALA A 84 17.41 -7.59 30.86
C ALA A 84 15.98 -7.24 30.46
N GLU A 85 15.60 -5.97 30.54
CA GLU A 85 14.30 -5.50 30.06
C GLU A 85 14.37 -4.96 28.63
N VAL A 86 15.50 -4.34 28.26
CA VAL A 86 15.70 -3.71 26.95
C VAL A 86 16.17 -4.72 25.91
N LEU A 87 17.31 -5.38 26.14
CA LEU A 87 17.86 -6.40 25.22
C LEU A 87 17.54 -7.80 25.76
N VAL A 88 16.37 -8.32 25.41
CA VAL A 88 15.82 -9.54 26.00
C VAL A 88 16.28 -10.80 25.27
N SER A 89 16.40 -11.90 26.01
CA SER A 89 16.49 -13.23 25.40
C SER A 89 15.09 -13.68 25.01
N ALA A 90 14.86 -13.97 23.75
CA ALA A 90 13.56 -14.37 23.21
C ALA A 90 13.76 -15.52 22.21
N PRO A 91 13.45 -16.78 22.58
CA PRO A 91 13.71 -17.93 21.72
C PRO A 91 13.13 -17.75 20.30
N PRO A 92 13.89 -18.08 19.23
CA PRO A 92 15.18 -18.77 19.21
C PRO A 92 16.43 -17.83 19.26
N GLY A 93 16.32 -16.59 19.74
CA GLY A 93 17.46 -15.68 19.88
C GLY A 93 17.22 -14.47 20.77
N TYR A 94 17.32 -13.27 20.23
CA TYR A 94 17.28 -12.01 20.98
C TYR A 94 16.30 -11.01 20.37
N ALA A 95 15.75 -10.12 21.18
CA ALA A 95 14.89 -9.03 20.73
C ALA A 95 15.24 -7.73 21.46
N LEU A 96 14.98 -6.60 20.79
CA LEU A 96 15.05 -5.27 21.41
C LEU A 96 13.64 -4.83 21.82
N ARG A 97 13.41 -4.60 23.11
CA ARG A 97 12.18 -4.00 23.62
C ARG A 97 12.39 -2.49 23.79
N ALA A 98 11.67 -1.72 23.00
CA ALA A 98 11.59 -0.28 23.10
C ALA A 98 10.19 0.18 22.65
N ALA A 99 9.74 1.33 23.14
CA ALA A 99 8.54 1.98 22.64
C ALA A 99 8.81 2.68 21.30
N ALA A 100 7.77 2.88 20.49
CA ALA A 100 7.88 3.52 19.18
C ALA A 100 8.55 4.91 19.24
N GLY A 101 8.31 5.68 20.29
CA GLY A 101 8.94 7.00 20.49
C GLY A 101 10.40 6.97 20.93
N GLN A 102 10.94 5.82 21.34
CA GLN A 102 12.34 5.68 21.77
C GLN A 102 13.30 5.46 20.61
N VAL A 103 12.82 5.05 19.45
CA VAL A 103 13.62 4.77 18.26
C VAL A 103 13.23 5.76 17.17
N ASP A 104 14.18 6.59 16.72
CA ASP A 104 13.90 7.61 15.71
C ASP A 104 13.34 7.02 14.40
N ALA A 105 13.87 5.89 13.91
CA ALA A 105 13.38 5.23 12.71
C ALA A 105 11.93 4.71 12.85
N TRP A 106 11.56 4.19 14.02
CA TRP A 106 10.19 3.71 14.29
C TRP A 106 9.22 4.88 14.43
N ARG A 107 9.65 5.95 15.12
CA ARG A 107 8.89 7.20 15.23
C ARG A 107 8.68 7.84 13.85
N PHE A 108 9.73 7.89 13.05
CA PHE A 108 9.70 8.39 11.68
C PHE A 108 8.69 7.62 10.85
N GLU A 109 8.76 6.28 10.82
CA GLU A 109 7.81 5.46 10.08
C GLU A 109 6.37 5.66 10.56
N SER A 110 6.15 5.78 11.88
CA SER A 110 4.82 6.06 12.44
C SER A 110 4.29 7.43 12.02
N LEU A 111 5.13 8.46 11.95
CA LEU A 111 4.75 9.80 11.48
C LEU A 111 4.43 9.77 9.99
N VAL A 112 5.26 9.11 9.17
CA VAL A 112 5.02 9.01 7.71
C VAL A 112 3.73 8.25 7.40
N LYS A 113 3.28 7.36 8.28
CA LYS A 113 2.01 6.63 8.18
C LYS A 113 0.82 7.34 8.84
N SER A 114 1.03 8.48 9.52
CA SER A 114 -0.08 9.20 10.15
C SER A 114 -0.96 9.84 9.08
N ASP A 115 -2.26 9.86 9.32
CA ASP A 115 -3.23 10.56 8.50
C ASP A 115 -3.93 11.64 9.33
N GLY A 116 -4.43 12.67 8.66
CA GLY A 116 -5.08 13.77 9.33
C GLY A 116 -5.33 14.95 8.40
N PRO A 117 -5.87 16.06 8.94
CA PRO A 117 -6.03 17.29 8.17
C PRO A 117 -4.66 17.84 7.72
N PRO A 118 -4.59 18.65 6.65
CA PRO A 118 -3.33 19.14 6.09
C PRO A 118 -2.40 19.81 7.12
N ALA A 119 -2.96 20.56 8.09
CA ALA A 119 -2.18 21.19 9.15
C ALA A 119 -1.44 20.17 10.04
N GLN A 120 -2.09 19.04 10.36
CA GLN A 120 -1.48 17.97 11.15
C GLN A 120 -0.44 17.23 10.32
N VAL A 121 -0.76 16.86 9.08
CA VAL A 121 0.17 16.15 8.19
C VAL A 121 1.42 16.99 7.96
N TRP A 122 1.29 18.31 7.74
CA TRP A 122 2.43 19.22 7.65
C TRP A 122 3.33 19.15 8.88
N ALA A 123 2.76 19.28 10.08
CA ALA A 123 3.51 19.28 11.33
C ALA A 123 4.18 17.93 11.61
N ASP A 124 3.49 16.83 11.28
CA ASP A 124 4.02 15.47 11.41
C ASP A 124 5.18 15.25 10.45
N MET A 125 5.08 15.69 9.19
CA MET A 125 6.15 15.52 8.20
C MET A 125 7.36 16.41 8.50
N GLU A 126 7.16 17.65 8.98
CA GLU A 126 8.24 18.49 9.50
C GLU A 126 8.99 17.79 10.63
N THR A 127 8.24 17.21 11.59
CA THR A 127 8.82 16.45 12.69
C THR A 127 9.57 15.22 12.17
N ALA A 128 8.98 14.47 11.24
CA ALA A 128 9.54 13.26 10.67
C ALA A 128 10.87 13.53 9.95
N LEU A 129 10.90 14.52 9.07
CA LEU A 129 12.09 14.92 8.32
C LEU A 129 13.18 15.47 9.25
N GLY A 130 12.80 16.18 10.32
CA GLY A 130 13.73 16.67 11.34
C GLY A 130 14.42 15.58 12.18
N LEU A 131 13.97 14.32 12.13
CA LEU A 131 14.66 13.21 12.81
C LEU A 131 15.94 12.77 12.08
N TRP A 132 16.07 13.09 10.79
CA TRP A 132 17.20 12.70 9.97
C TRP A 132 18.43 13.57 10.25
N ARG A 133 19.56 12.91 10.53
CA ARG A 133 20.86 13.54 10.83
C ARG A 133 21.97 13.12 9.86
N GLY A 134 21.61 12.33 8.85
CA GLY A 134 22.51 11.78 7.84
C GLY A 134 21.94 10.49 7.26
N PRO A 135 22.71 9.78 6.41
CA PRO A 135 22.26 8.54 5.82
C PRO A 135 22.00 7.48 6.89
N ALA A 136 20.85 6.80 6.78
CA ALA A 136 20.45 5.78 7.74
C ALA A 136 21.42 4.59 7.72
N LEU A 137 21.81 4.10 8.91
CA LEU A 137 22.66 2.91 9.07
C LEU A 137 23.98 2.94 8.27
N ALA A 138 24.50 4.14 7.95
CA ALA A 138 25.66 4.31 7.06
C ALA A 138 26.90 3.54 7.52
N GLU A 139 27.10 3.41 8.84
CA GLU A 139 28.23 2.67 9.41
C GLU A 139 28.15 1.15 9.20
N PHE A 140 27.06 0.63 8.64
CA PHE A 140 26.86 -0.80 8.36
C PHE A 140 26.70 -1.08 6.87
N ALA A 141 27.21 -0.20 6.00
CA ALA A 141 27.06 -0.32 4.55
C ALA A 141 27.71 -1.59 3.95
N ASP A 142 28.58 -2.30 4.69
CA ASP A 142 29.12 -3.61 4.31
C ASP A 142 28.13 -4.77 4.53
N LEU A 143 26.99 -4.52 5.19
CA LEU A 143 26.01 -5.53 5.54
C LEU A 143 24.75 -5.39 4.68
N SER A 144 24.40 -6.44 3.94
CA SER A 144 23.28 -6.45 2.98
C SER A 144 21.92 -6.10 3.62
N TRP A 145 21.66 -6.59 4.84
CA TRP A 145 20.44 -6.27 5.57
C TRP A 145 20.35 -4.78 5.91
N ALA A 146 21.48 -4.13 6.21
CA ALA A 146 21.52 -2.72 6.56
C ALA A 146 21.34 -1.85 5.32
N VAL A 147 21.94 -2.23 4.18
CA VAL A 147 21.73 -1.57 2.88
C VAL A 147 20.25 -1.65 2.47
N THR A 148 19.62 -2.81 2.63
CA THR A 148 18.20 -3.02 2.32
C THR A 148 17.30 -2.12 3.19
N GLU A 149 17.56 -2.09 4.50
CA GLU A 149 16.77 -1.27 5.41
C GLU A 149 17.02 0.23 5.21
N ALA A 150 18.26 0.65 4.96
CA ALA A 150 18.59 2.04 4.66
C ALA A 150 17.86 2.50 3.39
N GLY A 151 17.80 1.68 2.35
CA GLY A 151 17.04 1.96 1.13
C GLY A 151 15.53 2.09 1.40
N ARG A 152 14.95 1.22 2.23
CA ARG A 152 13.54 1.31 2.64
C ARG A 152 13.24 2.61 3.41
N LEU A 153 14.10 2.99 4.34
CA LEU A 153 13.97 4.23 5.11
C LEU A 153 14.12 5.46 4.22
N GLU A 154 15.05 5.44 3.27
CA GLU A 154 15.22 6.53 2.31
C GLU A 154 13.99 6.69 1.42
N GLU A 155 13.39 5.59 0.94
CA GLU A 155 12.14 5.65 0.18
C GLU A 155 11.00 6.29 0.99
N LEU A 156 10.88 5.94 2.27
CA LEU A 156 9.94 6.59 3.18
C LEU A 156 10.26 8.08 3.39
N ARG A 157 11.53 8.48 3.35
CA ARG A 157 11.95 9.90 3.42
C ARG A 157 11.47 10.67 2.22
N LEU A 158 11.57 10.10 1.02
CA LEU A 158 11.07 10.71 -0.20
C LEU A 158 9.54 10.89 -0.16
N ILE A 159 8.83 9.86 0.29
CA ILE A 159 7.37 9.95 0.54
C ILE A 159 7.05 11.05 1.56
N ALA A 160 7.83 11.19 2.63
CA ALA A 160 7.62 12.23 3.63
C ALA A 160 7.81 13.66 3.06
N VAL A 161 8.79 13.85 2.17
CA VAL A 161 8.98 15.13 1.44
C VAL A 161 7.76 15.44 0.57
N GLU A 162 7.28 14.45 -0.18
CA GLU A 162 6.10 14.58 -1.05
C GLU A 162 4.83 14.90 -0.24
N ARG A 163 4.58 14.17 0.86
CA ARG A 163 3.43 14.41 1.77
C ARG A 163 3.51 15.78 2.45
N ARG A 164 4.70 16.23 2.85
CA ARG A 164 4.92 17.59 3.38
C ARG A 164 4.52 18.63 2.35
N ALA A 165 5.00 18.47 1.12
CA ALA A 165 4.72 19.42 0.05
C ALA A 165 3.23 19.45 -0.30
N ASP A 166 2.56 18.30 -0.43
CA ASP A 166 1.13 18.24 -0.71
C ASP A 166 0.30 18.93 0.38
N ALA A 167 0.58 18.62 1.65
CA ALA A 167 -0.05 19.27 2.80
C ALA A 167 0.21 20.78 2.82
N GLY A 168 1.43 21.22 2.52
CA GLY A 168 1.78 22.64 2.48
C GLY A 168 1.09 23.38 1.34
N LEU A 169 0.94 22.75 0.18
CA LEU A 169 0.18 23.30 -0.93
C LEU A 169 -1.30 23.45 -0.59
N ALA A 170 -1.89 22.50 0.13
CA ALA A 170 -3.27 22.62 0.65
C ALA A 170 -3.42 23.75 1.68
N LEU A 171 -2.35 24.08 2.41
CA LEU A 171 -2.30 25.19 3.37
C LEU A 171 -1.92 26.54 2.74
N GLY A 172 -1.77 26.63 1.41
CA GLY A 172 -1.38 27.86 0.72
C GLY A 172 0.10 28.24 0.88
N ARG A 173 0.98 27.30 1.24
CA ARG A 173 2.43 27.52 1.47
C ARG A 173 3.29 27.28 0.23
N ALA A 174 2.77 27.54 -0.97
CA ALA A 174 3.45 27.25 -2.23
C ALA A 174 4.82 27.94 -2.35
N THR A 175 4.92 29.21 -1.93
CA THR A 175 6.14 30.02 -2.05
C THR A 175 7.35 29.40 -1.35
N SER A 176 7.17 28.84 -0.16
CA SER A 176 8.26 28.21 0.59
C SER A 176 8.66 26.83 0.04
N LEU A 177 7.84 26.21 -0.82
CA LEU A 177 8.02 24.84 -1.28
C LEU A 177 8.69 24.73 -2.65
N VAL A 178 8.63 25.76 -3.50
CA VAL A 178 9.10 25.64 -4.90
C VAL A 178 10.59 25.30 -4.97
N ALA A 179 11.44 25.96 -4.20
CA ALA A 179 12.88 25.66 -4.22
C ALA A 179 13.18 24.21 -3.79
N ASP A 180 12.54 23.76 -2.71
CA ASP A 180 12.68 22.38 -2.21
C ASP A 180 12.18 21.36 -3.25
N LEU A 181 11.05 21.64 -3.91
CA LEU A 181 10.46 20.78 -4.94
C LEU A 181 11.27 20.76 -6.25
N GLU A 182 11.90 21.88 -6.63
CA GLU A 182 12.81 21.94 -7.77
C GLU A 182 14.05 21.06 -7.54
N ALA A 183 14.66 21.15 -6.35
CA ALA A 183 15.77 20.30 -5.97
C ALA A 183 15.36 18.82 -5.93
N HIS A 184 14.23 18.52 -5.27
CA HIS A 184 13.72 17.16 -5.15
C HIS A 184 13.41 16.50 -6.51
N ALA A 185 12.75 17.23 -7.43
CA ALA A 185 12.47 16.73 -8.77
C ALA A 185 13.75 16.56 -9.63
N ALA A 186 14.79 17.37 -9.38
CA ALA A 186 16.07 17.22 -10.06
C ALA A 186 16.88 16.02 -9.54
N GLU A 187 16.88 15.78 -8.22
CA GLU A 187 17.55 14.66 -7.58
C GLU A 187 16.85 13.31 -7.84
N HIS A 188 15.51 13.34 -7.99
CA HIS A 188 14.68 12.15 -8.19
C HIS A 188 13.81 12.30 -9.46
N PRO A 189 14.41 12.37 -10.64
CA PRO A 189 13.72 12.80 -11.86
C PRO A 189 12.70 11.78 -12.38
N LEU A 190 12.74 10.53 -11.91
CA LEU A 190 11.75 9.49 -12.21
C LEU A 190 10.55 9.48 -11.23
N ARG A 191 10.55 10.30 -10.18
CA ARG A 191 9.39 10.40 -9.26
C ARG A 191 8.34 11.32 -9.84
N GLU A 192 7.25 10.72 -10.33
CA GLU A 192 6.12 11.45 -10.91
C GLU A 192 5.55 12.51 -9.96
N GLU A 193 5.42 12.15 -8.68
CA GLU A 193 4.80 12.97 -7.67
C GLU A 193 5.59 14.26 -7.39
N ALA A 194 6.93 14.19 -7.43
CA ALA A 194 7.79 15.36 -7.34
C ALA A 194 7.49 16.39 -8.44
N TRP A 195 7.34 15.94 -9.68
CA TRP A 195 6.97 16.81 -10.82
C TRP A 195 5.55 17.34 -10.71
N ARG A 196 4.60 16.52 -10.25
CA ARG A 196 3.20 16.93 -10.02
C ARG A 196 3.15 18.08 -9.02
N LEU A 197 3.78 17.90 -7.86
CA LEU A 197 3.81 18.87 -6.78
C LEU A 197 4.50 20.17 -7.20
N LEU A 198 5.65 20.08 -7.88
CA LEU A 198 6.35 21.25 -8.42
C LEU A 198 5.47 22.04 -9.40
N ALA A 199 4.84 21.35 -10.35
CA ALA A 199 3.98 22.00 -11.34
C ALA A 199 2.77 22.68 -10.65
N VAL A 200 2.11 22.00 -9.71
CA VAL A 200 0.99 22.57 -8.94
C VAL A 200 1.43 23.79 -8.13
N ALA A 201 2.59 23.72 -7.48
CA ALA A 201 3.15 24.83 -6.71
C ALA A 201 3.37 26.07 -7.60
N LEU A 202 4.05 25.89 -8.74
CA LEU A 202 4.32 26.96 -9.71
C LEU A 202 3.02 27.55 -10.27
N TYR A 203 2.06 26.70 -10.64
CA TYR A 203 0.76 27.15 -11.16
C TYR A 203 0.00 28.00 -10.14
N ARG A 204 -0.07 27.57 -8.88
CA ARG A 204 -0.74 28.32 -7.79
C ARG A 204 -0.06 29.65 -7.45
N MET A 205 1.20 29.84 -7.83
CA MET A 205 1.89 31.14 -7.73
C MET A 205 1.68 32.04 -8.96
N GLY A 206 0.77 31.67 -9.87
CA GLY A 206 0.56 32.39 -11.14
C GLY A 206 1.68 32.17 -12.16
N ARG A 207 2.62 31.26 -11.92
CA ARG A 207 3.75 30.94 -12.82
C ARG A 207 3.41 29.80 -13.78
N GLN A 208 2.30 29.93 -14.51
CA GLN A 208 1.79 28.88 -15.42
C GLN A 208 2.84 28.43 -16.45
N GLY A 209 3.60 29.37 -17.02
CA GLY A 209 4.68 29.06 -17.98
C GLY A 209 5.76 28.16 -17.40
N ASP A 210 6.14 28.38 -16.14
CA ASP A 210 7.13 27.59 -15.43
C ASP A 210 6.57 26.22 -15.03
N ALA A 211 5.29 26.15 -14.65
CA ALA A 211 4.60 24.89 -14.37
C ALA A 211 4.60 23.96 -15.60
N LEU A 212 4.22 24.50 -16.77
CA LEU A 212 4.27 23.77 -18.03
C LEU A 212 5.71 23.43 -18.44
N ALA A 213 6.68 24.29 -18.13
CA ALA A 213 8.10 24.00 -18.37
C ALA A 213 8.60 22.85 -17.48
N ALA A 214 8.14 22.74 -16.24
CA ALA A 214 8.44 21.61 -15.37
C ALA A 214 7.90 20.29 -15.94
N LEU A 215 6.66 20.26 -16.43
CA LEU A 215 6.08 19.07 -17.07
C LEU A 215 6.79 18.69 -18.38
N ARG A 216 7.24 19.68 -19.16
CA ARG A 216 8.09 19.42 -20.35
C ARG A 216 9.43 18.81 -19.97
N ARG A 217 10.06 19.25 -18.88
CA ARG A 217 11.30 18.64 -18.36
C ARG A 217 11.07 17.20 -17.90
N ALA A 218 10.00 16.95 -17.15
CA ALA A 218 9.61 15.60 -16.74
C ALA A 218 9.44 14.67 -17.96
N ARG A 219 8.74 15.15 -19.00
CA ARG A 219 8.53 14.40 -20.25
C ARG A 219 9.84 14.05 -20.95
N ALA A 220 10.80 14.99 -20.98
CA ALA A 220 12.11 14.74 -21.58
C ALA A 220 12.86 13.64 -20.82
N VAL A 221 12.95 13.74 -19.49
CA VAL A 221 13.58 12.73 -18.64
C VAL A 221 12.96 11.35 -18.87
N TRP A 222 11.63 11.23 -18.83
CA TRP A 222 10.95 9.93 -18.94
C TRP A 222 11.15 9.29 -20.31
N ARG A 223 11.18 10.12 -21.36
CA ARG A 223 11.48 9.65 -22.71
C ARG A 223 12.91 9.18 -22.84
N ASP A 224 13.85 9.94 -22.30
CA ASP A 224 15.28 9.69 -22.45
C ASP A 224 15.73 8.50 -21.58
N GLU A 225 15.22 8.39 -20.35
CA GLU A 225 15.60 7.35 -19.38
C GLU A 225 14.79 6.05 -19.54
N LEU A 226 13.49 6.14 -19.86
CA LEU A 226 12.59 4.98 -19.89
C LEU A 226 12.00 4.67 -21.27
N GLY A 227 12.16 5.56 -22.25
CA GLY A 227 11.44 5.43 -23.54
C GLY A 227 9.93 5.64 -23.42
N LEU A 228 9.46 6.19 -22.29
CA LEU A 228 8.05 6.38 -21.98
C LEU A 228 7.65 7.85 -22.08
N ASP A 229 6.37 8.11 -22.37
CA ASP A 229 5.80 9.46 -22.21
C ASP A 229 5.27 9.65 -20.78
N LEU A 230 4.83 10.87 -20.45
CA LEU A 230 4.18 11.17 -19.17
C LEU A 230 2.99 10.23 -18.91
N THR A 231 2.78 9.92 -17.64
CA THR A 231 1.61 9.19 -17.14
C THR A 231 0.30 9.94 -17.39
N ALA A 232 -0.82 9.23 -17.23
CA ALA A 232 -2.15 9.82 -17.34
C ALA A 232 -2.39 10.94 -16.31
N GLY A 233 -1.82 10.83 -15.10
CA GLY A 233 -1.91 11.83 -14.05
C GLY A 233 -1.29 13.16 -14.48
N LEU A 234 -0.02 13.14 -14.89
CA LEU A 234 0.68 14.34 -15.35
C LEU A 234 0.12 14.91 -16.66
N LYS A 235 -0.35 14.07 -17.58
CA LYS A 235 -1.05 14.53 -18.81
C LYS A 235 -2.35 15.26 -18.50
N ARG A 236 -3.13 14.74 -17.55
CA ARG A 236 -4.36 15.40 -17.10
C ARG A 236 -4.04 16.74 -16.44
N LEU A 237 -3.01 16.77 -15.58
CA LEU A 237 -2.55 18.01 -14.96
C LEU A 237 -2.13 19.05 -16.00
N GLU A 238 -1.34 18.67 -17.02
CA GLU A 238 -0.95 19.57 -18.12
C GLU A 238 -2.16 20.13 -18.86
N ALA A 239 -3.13 19.27 -19.18
CA ALA A 239 -4.36 19.66 -19.86
C ALA A 239 -5.23 20.61 -19.01
N ASP A 240 -5.34 20.35 -17.71
CA ASP A 240 -6.10 21.18 -16.77
C ASP A 240 -5.43 22.54 -16.56
N MET A 241 -4.10 22.60 -16.53
CA MET A 241 -3.36 23.87 -16.51
C MET A 241 -3.56 24.67 -17.79
N LEU A 242 -3.48 24.03 -18.96
CA LEU A 242 -3.70 24.69 -20.25
C LEU A 242 -5.13 25.23 -20.37
N ALA A 243 -6.11 24.48 -19.85
CA ALA A 243 -7.52 24.87 -19.84
C ALA A 243 -7.92 25.75 -18.66
N GLN A 244 -6.99 26.08 -17.76
CA GLN A 244 -7.24 26.85 -16.52
C GLN A 244 -8.35 26.25 -15.63
N ARG A 245 -8.42 24.92 -15.54
CA ARG A 245 -9.45 24.17 -14.79
C ARG A 245 -8.98 23.69 -13.42
N LEU A 246 -7.74 23.99 -13.03
CA LEU A 246 -7.24 23.63 -11.71
C LEU A 246 -7.89 24.57 -10.66
N GLU A 247 -8.79 24.03 -9.84
CA GLU A 247 -9.40 24.80 -8.75
C GLU A 247 -8.35 25.28 -7.73
N GLU A 248 -8.46 26.54 -7.34
CA GLU A 248 -7.73 27.09 -6.19
C GLU A 248 -8.35 26.51 -4.92
N PRO A 249 -7.55 25.95 -3.99
CA PRO A 249 -8.09 25.63 -2.67
C PRO A 249 -8.62 26.93 -2.05
N PRO A 250 -9.77 26.89 -1.36
CA PRO A 250 -10.30 28.08 -0.71
C PRO A 250 -9.22 28.70 0.19
N PRO A 251 -9.11 30.03 0.26
CA PRO A 251 -8.11 30.69 1.10
C PRO A 251 -8.19 30.11 2.52
N ALA A 252 -7.03 29.75 3.07
CA ALA A 252 -6.95 29.19 4.41
C ALA A 252 -7.71 30.09 5.38
N ALA A 253 -8.82 29.58 5.93
CA ALA A 253 -9.55 30.29 6.96
C ALA A 253 -8.59 30.56 8.14
N PRO A 254 -8.66 31.73 8.79
CA PRO A 254 -7.85 32.00 9.96
C PRO A 254 -8.07 30.90 11.02
N PRO A 255 -7.06 30.58 11.85
CA PRO A 255 -7.17 29.53 12.85
C PRO A 255 -8.32 29.88 13.80
N SER A 256 -9.46 29.22 13.59
CA SER A 256 -10.57 29.25 14.52
C SER A 256 -10.24 28.22 15.59
N THR A 257 -10.07 28.70 16.82
CA THR A 257 -10.06 27.87 18.02
C THR A 257 -11.30 26.98 18.01
N PRO A 258 -11.20 25.66 18.15
CA PRO A 258 -12.38 24.80 18.17
C PRO A 258 -13.21 25.13 19.42
N PRO A 259 -14.52 25.39 19.30
CA PRO A 259 -15.40 25.37 20.47
C PRO A 259 -15.53 23.93 20.97
N SER A 260 -15.34 23.76 22.27
CA SER A 260 -15.56 22.52 23.00
C SER A 260 -16.91 21.89 22.66
N ALA A 261 -16.90 20.63 22.24
CA ALA A 261 -18.11 19.83 22.09
C ALA A 261 -18.78 19.57 23.46
N PRO A 262 -20.11 19.67 23.58
CA PRO A 262 -20.85 18.89 24.55
C PRO A 262 -21.18 17.50 23.97
N SER A 263 -20.92 16.50 24.80
CA SER A 263 -21.33 15.10 24.66
C SER A 263 -22.84 14.96 24.44
N GLY A 264 -23.22 14.10 23.48
CA GLY A 264 -24.59 13.65 23.25
C GLY A 264 -24.61 12.36 22.44
N ALA A 265 -25.17 11.30 23.05
CA ALA A 265 -25.29 9.94 22.52
C ALA A 265 -26.18 9.84 21.25
N PRO A 266 -26.13 8.71 20.49
CA PRO A 266 -26.67 8.64 19.14
C PRO A 266 -28.17 8.33 19.11
N ALA A 267 -28.87 8.92 18.15
CA ALA A 267 -30.26 8.58 17.80
C ALA A 267 -30.39 8.27 16.31
N ASP A 268 -30.76 7.01 16.05
CA ASP A 268 -31.51 6.42 14.94
C ASP A 268 -31.28 6.89 13.48
N ALA A 269 -30.72 5.98 12.69
CA ALA A 269 -30.94 5.89 11.24
C ALA A 269 -32.08 4.89 10.94
N PRO A 270 -32.96 5.16 9.94
CA PRO A 270 -33.98 4.21 9.53
C PRO A 270 -33.42 3.09 8.63
N ALA A 271 -33.94 1.89 8.84
CA ALA A 271 -33.79 0.65 8.06
C ALA A 271 -34.49 0.77 6.67
N ALA A 272 -34.34 -0.09 5.66
CA ALA A 272 -33.87 -1.48 5.58
C ALA A 272 -33.58 -1.85 4.10
N ALA A 273 -32.71 -2.84 3.87
CA ALA A 273 -32.86 -3.84 2.81
C ALA A 273 -32.18 -5.15 3.26
N SER A 274 -32.87 -6.26 3.08
CA SER A 274 -32.61 -7.61 3.63
C SER A 274 -31.35 -8.27 3.03
N GLY A 275 -30.50 -8.91 3.83
CA GLY A 275 -29.40 -9.76 3.34
C GLY A 275 -28.76 -10.57 4.47
N GLY A 276 -28.57 -11.87 4.29
CA GLY A 276 -28.03 -12.79 5.30
C GLY A 276 -26.60 -12.44 5.75
N VAL A 277 -26.18 -13.05 6.87
CA VAL A 277 -24.83 -12.87 7.42
C VAL A 277 -23.78 -13.47 6.47
N LEU A 278 -22.84 -12.66 5.98
CA LEU A 278 -21.79 -13.08 5.04
C LEU A 278 -20.77 -14.01 5.71
N ARG A 279 -20.43 -15.11 5.07
CA ARG A 279 -19.51 -16.14 5.59
C ARG A 279 -18.16 -16.05 4.87
N VAL A 280 -17.10 -15.79 5.62
CA VAL A 280 -15.76 -15.50 5.09
C VAL A 280 -14.76 -16.56 5.51
N LEU A 281 -14.01 -17.12 4.58
CA LEU A 281 -12.83 -17.95 4.88
C LEU A 281 -11.56 -17.12 4.70
N VAL A 282 -10.62 -17.23 5.65
CA VAL A 282 -9.35 -16.49 5.60
C VAL A 282 -8.19 -17.47 5.46
N ALA A 283 -7.37 -17.28 4.43
CA ALA A 283 -6.23 -18.10 4.11
C ALA A 283 -4.97 -17.23 4.00
N ASP A 284 -4.03 -17.43 4.92
CA ASP A 284 -2.76 -16.70 4.99
C ASP A 284 -1.77 -17.56 5.79
N ASP A 285 -0.49 -17.62 5.40
CA ASP A 285 0.51 -18.43 6.12
C ASP A 285 0.92 -17.81 7.47
N GLN A 286 0.72 -16.51 7.64
CA GLN A 286 1.02 -15.76 8.86
C GLN A 286 -0.16 -15.79 9.83
N ALA A 287 0.02 -16.50 10.95
CA ALA A 287 -0.98 -16.61 12.01
C ALA A 287 -1.44 -15.24 12.57
N LEU A 288 -0.55 -14.24 12.59
CA LEU A 288 -0.87 -12.88 13.05
C LEU A 288 -1.84 -12.16 12.12
N VAL A 289 -1.67 -12.31 10.80
CA VAL A 289 -2.58 -11.73 9.80
C VAL A 289 -3.97 -12.36 9.94
N ARG A 290 -4.04 -13.69 10.06
CA ARG A 290 -5.31 -14.38 10.33
C ARG A 290 -5.95 -13.89 11.63
N ALA A 291 -5.17 -13.73 12.71
CA ALA A 291 -5.69 -13.21 13.97
C ALA A 291 -6.26 -11.79 13.85
N GLY A 292 -5.58 -10.90 13.13
CA GLY A 292 -6.04 -9.53 12.87
C GLY A 292 -7.33 -9.49 12.05
N VAL A 293 -7.39 -10.22 10.94
CA VAL A 293 -8.58 -10.31 10.08
C VAL A 293 -9.77 -10.90 10.85
N LYS A 294 -9.54 -11.88 11.73
CA LYS A 294 -10.58 -12.45 12.60
C LYS A 294 -11.12 -11.46 13.62
N ALA A 295 -10.24 -10.71 14.28
CA ALA A 295 -10.67 -9.68 15.23
C ALA A 295 -11.53 -8.62 14.53
N MET A 296 -11.16 -8.25 13.30
CA MET A 296 -11.94 -7.36 12.46
C MET A 296 -13.30 -7.96 12.06
N ILE A 297 -13.34 -9.19 11.56
CA ILE A 297 -14.62 -9.87 11.23
C ILE A 297 -15.52 -9.97 12.46
N ALA A 298 -14.96 -10.28 13.62
CA ALA A 298 -15.72 -10.36 14.88
C ALA A 298 -16.32 -9.02 15.33
N SER A 299 -15.80 -7.90 14.86
CA SER A 299 -16.32 -6.57 15.17
C SER A 299 -17.54 -6.16 14.32
N ASP A 300 -17.84 -6.90 13.25
CA ASP A 300 -18.95 -6.61 12.33
C ASP A 300 -20.06 -7.69 12.42
N PRO A 301 -21.25 -7.37 12.94
CA PRO A 301 -22.34 -8.35 13.08
C PRO A 301 -22.90 -8.87 11.75
N GLY A 302 -22.60 -8.22 10.62
CA GLY A 302 -23.00 -8.62 9.28
C GLY A 302 -22.07 -9.65 8.61
N VAL A 303 -20.93 -9.98 9.23
CA VAL A 303 -19.92 -10.88 8.68
C VAL A 303 -19.52 -11.94 9.71
N ARG A 304 -19.32 -13.18 9.29
CA ARG A 304 -18.89 -14.30 10.15
C ARG A 304 -17.75 -15.07 9.50
N LEU A 305 -16.82 -15.51 10.35
CA LEU A 305 -15.74 -16.40 9.92
C LEU A 305 -16.29 -17.82 9.69
N ALA A 306 -16.10 -18.36 8.49
CA ALA A 306 -16.47 -19.71 8.09
C ALA A 306 -15.34 -20.72 8.34
N GLY A 307 -14.09 -20.28 8.25
CA GLY A 307 -12.91 -21.13 8.43
C GLY A 307 -11.60 -20.36 8.27
N GLU A 308 -10.50 -21.04 8.62
CA GLU A 308 -9.14 -20.55 8.48
C GLU A 308 -8.29 -21.58 7.72
N ALA A 309 -7.30 -21.11 6.98
CA ALA A 309 -6.30 -21.95 6.34
C ALA A 309 -4.91 -21.30 6.42
N ALA A 310 -3.87 -22.12 6.55
CA ALA A 310 -2.48 -21.67 6.54
C ALA A 310 -1.77 -21.87 5.19
N ASN A 311 -2.42 -22.53 4.24
CA ASN A 311 -1.91 -22.76 2.88
C ASN A 311 -3.05 -22.98 1.88
N GLY A 312 -2.71 -23.04 0.58
CA GLY A 312 -3.68 -23.20 -0.50
C GLY A 312 -4.44 -24.53 -0.48
N GLU A 313 -3.85 -25.63 -0.01
CA GLU A 313 -4.53 -26.94 0.06
C GLU A 313 -5.61 -26.93 1.15
N GLU A 314 -5.27 -26.39 2.32
CA GLU A 314 -6.22 -26.16 3.42
C GLU A 314 -7.34 -25.20 3.00
N ALA A 315 -7.02 -24.16 2.22
CA ALA A 315 -8.02 -23.22 1.71
C ALA A 315 -9.04 -23.92 0.80
N ILE A 316 -8.59 -24.77 -0.13
CA ILE A 316 -9.47 -25.57 -1.00
C ILE A 316 -10.34 -26.53 -0.17
N ALA A 317 -9.74 -27.22 0.80
CA ALA A 317 -10.46 -28.15 1.68
C ALA A 317 -11.52 -27.39 2.51
N GLY A 318 -11.15 -26.24 3.07
CA GLY A 318 -12.03 -25.37 3.84
C GLY A 318 -13.19 -24.82 3.03
N VAL A 319 -12.97 -24.40 1.77
CA VAL A 319 -14.05 -23.97 0.87
C VAL A 319 -15.05 -25.10 0.63
N ARG A 320 -14.57 -26.32 0.34
CA ARG A 320 -15.44 -27.49 0.11
C ARG A 320 -16.26 -27.85 1.36
N ALA A 321 -15.65 -27.77 2.53
CA ALA A 321 -16.29 -28.14 3.79
C ALA A 321 -17.29 -27.08 4.27
N THR A 322 -16.98 -25.80 4.09
CA THR A 322 -17.71 -24.71 4.75
C THR A 322 -18.61 -23.92 3.80
N ARG A 323 -18.38 -23.98 2.48
CA ARG A 323 -19.08 -23.17 1.47
C ARG A 323 -19.19 -21.69 1.89
N PRO A 324 -18.05 -20.98 2.00
CA PRO A 324 -18.06 -19.56 2.33
C PRO A 324 -18.64 -18.75 1.16
N ASP A 325 -19.11 -17.54 1.43
CA ASP A 325 -19.52 -16.58 0.40
C ASP A 325 -18.29 -15.86 -0.20
N VAL A 326 -17.30 -15.58 0.64
CA VAL A 326 -16.04 -14.90 0.26
C VAL A 326 -14.82 -15.63 0.83
N VAL A 327 -13.76 -15.74 0.04
CA VAL A 327 -12.45 -16.25 0.44
C VAL A 327 -11.43 -15.12 0.35
N LEU A 328 -10.83 -14.76 1.48
CA LEU A 328 -9.64 -13.90 1.52
C LEU A 328 -8.40 -14.78 1.43
N LEU A 329 -7.58 -14.59 0.40
CA LEU A 329 -6.52 -15.52 0.05
C LEU A 329 -5.19 -14.80 -0.17
N ASP A 330 -4.19 -15.08 0.67
CA ASP A 330 -2.84 -14.58 0.44
C ASP A 330 -2.22 -15.20 -0.81
N ILE A 331 -1.47 -14.41 -1.59
CA ILE A 331 -0.74 -14.91 -2.75
C ILE A 331 0.41 -15.83 -2.30
N GLN A 332 1.20 -15.42 -1.31
CA GLN A 332 2.44 -16.08 -0.93
C GLN A 332 2.23 -17.07 0.21
N MET A 333 1.76 -18.28 -0.10
CA MET A 333 1.58 -19.35 0.88
C MET A 333 2.44 -20.58 0.55
N PRO A 334 2.89 -21.35 1.56
CA PRO A 334 3.67 -22.58 1.36
C PRO A 334 2.83 -23.71 0.74
N HIS A 335 3.52 -24.71 0.19
CA HIS A 335 2.94 -25.89 -0.50
C HIS A 335 2.19 -25.54 -1.79
N LEU A 336 0.99 -24.98 -1.67
CA LEU A 336 0.20 -24.48 -2.77
C LEU A 336 -0.01 -22.98 -2.58
N ASP A 337 0.53 -22.19 -3.50
CA ASP A 337 0.38 -20.74 -3.47
C ASP A 337 -1.10 -20.33 -3.67
N GLY A 338 -1.43 -19.09 -3.26
CA GLY A 338 -2.80 -18.61 -3.30
C GLY A 338 -3.37 -18.50 -4.71
N LEU A 339 -2.53 -18.27 -5.72
CA LEU A 339 -2.98 -18.15 -7.10
C LEU A 339 -3.40 -19.52 -7.67
N ALA A 340 -2.58 -20.54 -7.46
CA ALA A 340 -2.89 -21.92 -7.82
C ALA A 340 -4.12 -22.43 -7.03
N ALA A 341 -4.26 -22.02 -5.77
CA ALA A 341 -5.45 -22.31 -4.98
C ALA A 341 -6.71 -21.62 -5.53
N ALA A 342 -6.63 -20.33 -5.88
CA ALA A 342 -7.73 -19.58 -6.48
C ALA A 342 -8.25 -20.25 -7.76
N ARG A 343 -7.36 -20.65 -8.67
CA ARG A 343 -7.74 -21.38 -9.90
C ARG A 343 -8.53 -22.65 -9.63
N ARG A 344 -8.13 -23.42 -8.61
CA ARG A 344 -8.82 -24.67 -8.25
C ARG A 344 -10.14 -24.43 -7.53
N ILE A 345 -10.24 -23.36 -6.74
CA ILE A 345 -11.48 -22.94 -6.07
C ILE A 345 -12.50 -22.47 -7.12
N LEU A 346 -12.07 -21.62 -8.04
CA LEU A 346 -12.93 -20.99 -9.06
C LEU A 346 -13.40 -21.97 -10.15
N ALA A 347 -12.72 -23.09 -10.33
CA ALA A 347 -13.12 -24.16 -11.27
C ALA A 347 -14.25 -25.07 -10.74
N GLY A 348 -14.82 -24.81 -9.56
CA GLY A 348 -15.94 -25.59 -9.01
C GLY A 348 -17.31 -25.18 -9.56
N ASP A 349 -18.33 -26.00 -9.32
CA ASP A 349 -19.70 -25.79 -9.84
C ASP A 349 -20.47 -24.59 -9.22
N ASP A 350 -19.96 -24.03 -8.11
CA ASP A 350 -20.51 -22.86 -7.41
C ASP A 350 -19.41 -22.22 -6.54
N PRO A 351 -18.47 -21.48 -7.17
CA PRO A 351 -17.28 -21.00 -6.47
C PRO A 351 -17.60 -19.78 -5.61
N PRO A 352 -16.98 -19.65 -4.42
CA PRO A 352 -17.07 -18.43 -3.62
C PRO A 352 -16.41 -17.26 -4.35
N LYS A 353 -16.70 -16.04 -3.91
CA LYS A 353 -15.96 -14.87 -4.37
C LYS A 353 -14.55 -14.91 -3.79
N VAL A 354 -13.52 -14.80 -4.62
CA VAL A 354 -12.12 -14.85 -4.17
C VAL A 354 -11.54 -13.45 -4.20
N VAL A 355 -11.04 -12.98 -3.06
CA VAL A 355 -10.32 -11.70 -2.94
C VAL A 355 -8.89 -12.00 -2.50
N MET A 356 -7.92 -11.58 -3.30
CA MET A 356 -6.51 -11.85 -3.01
C MET A 356 -5.96 -10.80 -2.04
N MET A 357 -5.31 -11.25 -0.97
CA MET A 357 -4.54 -10.39 -0.07
C MET A 357 -3.08 -10.35 -0.53
N THR A 358 -2.47 -9.16 -0.56
CA THR A 358 -1.06 -9.01 -0.96
C THR A 358 -0.35 -7.95 -0.14
N THR A 359 0.92 -8.16 0.15
CA THR A 359 1.78 -7.21 0.86
C THR A 359 2.29 -6.10 -0.05
N PHE A 360 2.45 -6.35 -1.35
CA PHE A 360 2.71 -5.47 -2.51
C PHE A 360 3.15 -6.41 -3.66
N GLY A 361 2.50 -6.38 -4.82
CA GLY A 361 2.70 -7.38 -5.90
C GLY A 361 3.56 -6.91 -7.07
N SER A 362 4.26 -7.87 -7.70
CA SER A 362 4.80 -7.77 -9.07
C SER A 362 3.66 -7.90 -10.10
N ASP A 363 3.80 -7.23 -11.25
CA ASP A 363 2.76 -7.13 -12.28
C ASP A 363 2.32 -8.50 -12.86
N GLU A 364 3.19 -9.51 -12.87
CA GLU A 364 2.90 -10.86 -13.41
C GLU A 364 1.90 -11.67 -12.56
N ASN A 365 1.98 -11.56 -11.23
CA ASN A 365 1.08 -12.30 -10.33
C ASN A 365 -0.34 -11.70 -10.35
N LEU A 366 -0.44 -10.39 -10.56
CA LEU A 366 -1.69 -9.66 -10.71
C LEU A 366 -2.44 -10.08 -11.98
N TYR A 367 -1.73 -10.16 -13.11
CA TYR A 367 -2.27 -10.61 -14.40
C TYR A 367 -2.80 -12.06 -14.32
N ALA A 368 -1.99 -12.96 -13.77
CA ALA A 368 -2.34 -14.36 -13.69
C ALA A 368 -3.52 -14.64 -12.74
N ALA A 369 -3.71 -13.79 -11.72
CA ALA A 369 -4.83 -13.84 -10.78
C ALA A 369 -6.15 -13.32 -11.38
N LEU A 370 -6.12 -12.24 -12.16
CA LEU A 370 -7.31 -11.76 -12.86
C LEU A 370 -7.81 -12.74 -13.92
N ARG A 371 -6.91 -13.35 -14.70
CA ARG A 371 -7.29 -14.43 -15.64
C ARG A 371 -7.89 -15.64 -14.93
N ALA A 372 -7.53 -15.87 -13.67
CA ALA A 372 -8.08 -16.96 -12.89
C ALA A 372 -9.54 -16.70 -12.43
N GLY A 373 -10.05 -15.46 -12.52
CA GLY A 373 -11.42 -15.10 -12.08
C GLY A 373 -11.50 -14.59 -10.64
N VAL A 374 -10.41 -14.03 -10.12
CA VAL A 374 -10.38 -13.41 -8.79
C VAL A 374 -11.20 -12.13 -8.80
N SER A 375 -12.11 -12.01 -7.83
CA SER A 375 -13.09 -10.92 -7.69
C SER A 375 -12.52 -9.60 -7.17
N GLY A 376 -11.29 -9.58 -6.61
CA GLY A 376 -10.65 -8.35 -6.16
C GLY A 376 -9.28 -8.55 -5.49
N PHE A 377 -8.62 -7.44 -5.18
CA PHE A 377 -7.33 -7.41 -4.46
C PHE A 377 -7.40 -6.48 -3.27
N LEU A 378 -6.76 -6.88 -2.17
CA LEU A 378 -6.62 -6.12 -0.94
C LEU A 378 -5.17 -6.10 -0.49
N LEU A 379 -4.69 -4.94 -0.05
CA LEU A 379 -3.40 -4.85 0.62
C LEU A 379 -3.53 -5.40 2.05
N LYS A 380 -2.57 -6.20 2.49
CA LYS A 380 -2.49 -6.70 3.88
C LYS A 380 -2.36 -5.56 4.91
N THR A 381 -2.03 -4.36 4.44
CA THR A 381 -1.91 -3.13 5.25
C THR A 381 -3.16 -2.24 5.19
N ALA A 382 -4.22 -2.64 4.47
CA ALA A 382 -5.44 -1.85 4.37
C ALA A 382 -6.12 -1.71 5.74
N ALA A 383 -6.81 -0.58 5.94
CA ALA A 383 -7.53 -0.31 7.17
C ALA A 383 -8.70 -1.31 7.35
N PRO A 384 -9.10 -1.65 8.59
CA PRO A 384 -10.16 -2.64 8.85
C PRO A 384 -11.49 -2.33 8.14
N GLU A 385 -11.85 -1.05 8.05
CA GLU A 385 -13.07 -0.59 7.39
C GLU A 385 -13.02 -0.85 5.88
N GLN A 386 -11.84 -0.74 5.26
CA GLN A 386 -11.64 -1.03 3.85
C GLN A 386 -11.73 -2.53 3.55
N PHE A 387 -11.20 -3.38 4.44
CA PHE A 387 -11.36 -4.83 4.33
C PHE A 387 -12.84 -5.25 4.37
N LEU A 388 -13.62 -4.73 5.33
CA LEU A 388 -15.05 -5.04 5.44
C LEU A 388 -15.84 -4.51 4.24
N ALA A 389 -15.53 -3.30 3.77
CA ALA A 389 -16.12 -2.74 2.56
C ALA A 389 -15.84 -3.61 1.33
N ALA A 390 -14.61 -4.11 1.19
CA ALA A 390 -14.21 -4.96 0.07
C ALA A 390 -14.86 -6.36 0.12
N ILE A 391 -14.98 -6.97 1.31
CA ILE A 391 -15.71 -8.24 1.49
C ILE A 391 -17.17 -8.07 1.04
N ARG A 392 -17.83 -6.99 1.48
CA ARG A 392 -19.23 -6.70 1.13
C ARG A 392 -19.41 -6.41 -0.35
N ALA A 393 -18.50 -5.63 -0.95
CA ALA A 393 -18.52 -5.34 -2.38
C ALA A 393 -18.32 -6.63 -3.22
N ALA A 394 -17.33 -7.45 -2.86
CA ALA A 394 -17.09 -8.73 -3.54
C ALA A 394 -18.32 -9.65 -3.46
N ALA A 395 -18.95 -9.75 -2.29
CA ALA A 395 -20.18 -10.52 -2.09
C ALA A 395 -21.38 -9.98 -2.90
N ALA A 396 -21.48 -8.66 -3.06
CA ALA A 396 -22.50 -8.01 -3.90
C ALA A 396 -22.24 -8.19 -5.41
N GLY A 397 -21.08 -8.74 -5.81
CA GLY A 397 -20.68 -8.88 -7.21
C GLY A 397 -20.03 -7.63 -7.80
N ASP A 398 -19.77 -6.62 -6.96
CA ASP A 398 -19.00 -5.43 -7.33
C ASP A 398 -17.51 -5.75 -7.19
N ALA A 399 -16.81 -5.90 -8.32
CA ALA A 399 -15.36 -6.10 -8.29
C ALA A 399 -14.70 -4.82 -7.74
N LEU A 400 -14.07 -4.93 -6.57
CA LEU A 400 -13.30 -3.84 -5.97
C LEU A 400 -11.86 -3.93 -6.48
N ILE A 401 -11.54 -3.12 -7.47
CA ILE A 401 -10.15 -2.83 -7.83
C ILE A 401 -9.81 -1.53 -7.11
N ASP A 402 -8.89 -1.59 -6.15
CA ASP A 402 -8.33 -0.38 -5.55
C ASP A 402 -7.94 0.64 -6.66
N PRO A 403 -8.25 1.94 -6.53
CA PRO A 403 -7.95 2.93 -7.57
C PRO A 403 -6.47 3.00 -7.96
N ALA A 404 -5.54 2.74 -7.03
CA ALA A 404 -4.11 2.66 -7.31
C ALA A 404 -3.75 1.38 -8.09
N MET A 405 -4.48 0.27 -7.86
CA MET A 405 -4.34 -0.97 -8.64
C MET A 405 -4.98 -0.89 -10.03
N THR A 406 -6.08 -0.17 -10.22
CA THR A 406 -6.70 0.07 -11.55
C THR A 406 -5.69 0.71 -12.50
N THR A 407 -4.90 1.66 -11.99
CA THR A 407 -3.83 2.33 -12.75
C THR A 407 -2.67 1.37 -13.08
N ARG A 408 -2.29 0.48 -12.16
CA ARG A 408 -1.26 -0.55 -12.42
C ARG A 408 -1.72 -1.62 -13.41
N LEU A 409 -2.99 -2.02 -13.36
CA LEU A 409 -3.58 -2.87 -14.38
C LEU A 409 -3.48 -2.20 -15.76
N ILE A 410 -3.93 -0.94 -15.87
CA ILE A 410 -3.82 -0.16 -17.11
C ILE A 410 -2.37 -0.06 -17.61
N SER A 411 -1.39 0.15 -16.72
CA SER A 411 0.04 0.17 -17.06
C SER A 411 0.57 -1.20 -17.51
N ALA A 412 0.15 -2.31 -16.89
CA ALA A 412 0.53 -3.67 -17.29
C ALA A 412 -0.08 -4.07 -18.65
N PHE A 413 -1.15 -3.41 -19.09
CA PHE A 413 -1.78 -3.57 -20.41
C PHE A 413 -1.25 -2.61 -21.49
N ALA A 414 -0.47 -1.58 -21.13
CA ALA A 414 0.09 -0.63 -22.09
C ALA A 414 1.15 -1.31 -22.99
N GLY A 415 0.73 -1.77 -24.17
CA GLY A 415 1.61 -2.33 -25.21
C GLY A 415 1.52 -3.85 -25.42
N ARG A 416 0.58 -4.55 -24.77
CA ARG A 416 0.34 -5.99 -25.00
C ARG A 416 -0.97 -6.20 -25.74
N THR A 417 -0.92 -6.13 -27.08
CA THR A 417 -1.97 -6.70 -27.94
C THR A 417 -1.58 -8.15 -28.19
N ASP A 418 -2.41 -9.11 -27.79
CA ASP A 418 -2.28 -10.48 -28.30
C ASP A 418 -3.08 -10.57 -29.61
N PRO A 419 -2.42 -10.65 -30.78
CA PRO A 419 -3.10 -10.69 -32.08
C PRO A 419 -3.90 -11.97 -32.30
N SER A 420 -3.78 -12.97 -31.40
CA SER A 420 -4.40 -14.28 -31.53
C SER A 420 -5.83 -14.37 -30.95
N SER A 421 -6.38 -13.30 -30.37
CA SER A 421 -7.77 -13.30 -29.85
C SER A 421 -8.75 -12.47 -30.69
N PRO A 422 -9.46 -13.05 -31.68
CA PRO A 422 -10.69 -12.48 -32.24
C PRO A 422 -11.94 -13.29 -31.85
N PRO A 423 -13.16 -12.72 -31.85
CA PRO A 423 -13.67 -11.58 -31.10
C PRO A 423 -14.61 -12.11 -29.99
N ALA A 424 -14.19 -12.12 -28.71
CA ALA A 424 -15.09 -12.45 -27.61
C ALA A 424 -16.32 -11.51 -27.54
N LEU A 425 -16.24 -10.36 -28.21
CA LEU A 425 -17.27 -9.33 -28.25
C LEU A 425 -18.20 -9.40 -29.47
N ALA A 426 -18.01 -10.37 -30.39
CA ALA A 426 -18.88 -10.49 -31.56
C ALA A 426 -20.30 -10.92 -31.16
N GLY A 427 -21.30 -10.18 -31.66
CA GLY A 427 -22.71 -10.42 -31.32
C GLY A 427 -23.24 -9.58 -30.15
N LEU A 428 -22.39 -8.77 -29.51
CA LEU A 428 -22.87 -7.74 -28.58
C LEU A 428 -23.56 -6.60 -29.33
N SER A 429 -24.70 -6.14 -28.82
CA SER A 429 -25.36 -4.94 -29.32
C SER A 429 -24.58 -3.68 -28.98
N ASP A 430 -24.81 -2.59 -29.72
CA ASP A 430 -24.17 -1.29 -29.47
C ASP A 430 -24.35 -0.81 -28.02
N ALA A 431 -25.56 -0.96 -27.46
CA ALA A 431 -25.83 -0.63 -26.07
C ALA A 431 -24.99 -1.46 -25.07
N ARG A 432 -24.75 -2.74 -25.37
CA ARG A 432 -23.91 -3.62 -24.54
C ARG A 432 -22.43 -3.26 -24.66
N LEU A 433 -21.98 -2.87 -25.85
CA LEU A 433 -20.61 -2.37 -26.07
C LEU A 433 -20.39 -1.05 -25.33
N ASP A 434 -21.37 -0.14 -25.32
CA ASP A 434 -21.25 1.13 -24.62
C ASP A 434 -21.22 0.95 -23.10
N VAL A 435 -22.04 0.05 -22.53
CA VAL A 435 -21.91 -0.34 -21.11
C VAL A 435 -20.53 -0.92 -20.83
N LEU A 436 -20.02 -1.82 -21.67
CA LEU A 436 -18.70 -2.43 -21.50
C LEU A 436 -17.56 -1.39 -21.54
N LYS A 437 -17.62 -0.41 -22.45
CA LYS A 437 -16.65 0.72 -22.50
C LYS A 437 -16.66 1.54 -21.22
N LEU A 438 -17.83 1.80 -20.64
CA LEU A 438 -17.95 2.57 -19.40
C LEU A 438 -17.49 1.76 -18.17
N VAL A 439 -17.78 0.46 -18.15
CA VAL A 439 -17.23 -0.47 -17.15
C VAL A 439 -15.70 -0.49 -17.20
N ALA A 440 -15.11 -0.61 -18.41
CA ALA A 440 -13.67 -0.62 -18.62
C ALA A 440 -12.96 0.66 -18.18
N ARG A 441 -13.69 1.77 -18.07
CA ARG A 441 -13.23 3.06 -17.55
C ARG A 441 -13.38 3.20 -16.04
N GLY A 442 -13.87 2.15 -15.36
CA GLY A 442 -14.04 2.11 -13.91
C GLY A 442 -15.29 2.83 -13.40
N LEU A 443 -16.27 3.15 -14.26
CA LEU A 443 -17.53 3.75 -13.80
C LEU A 443 -18.37 2.73 -13.03
N THR A 444 -19.08 3.18 -11.99
CA THR A 444 -20.06 2.37 -11.24
C THR A 444 -21.40 2.25 -11.97
N ASN A 445 -22.28 1.32 -11.56
CA ASN A 445 -23.61 1.18 -12.19
C ASN A 445 -24.42 2.49 -12.14
N ARG A 446 -24.35 3.19 -11.00
CA ARG A 446 -24.94 4.53 -10.85
C ARG A 446 -24.39 5.54 -11.85
N GLN A 447 -23.07 5.61 -12.01
CA GLN A 447 -22.42 6.54 -12.93
C GLN A 447 -22.71 6.19 -14.40
N ILE A 448 -22.77 4.90 -14.73
CA ILE A 448 -23.18 4.41 -16.04
C ILE A 448 -24.64 4.78 -16.30
N GLY A 449 -25.52 4.58 -15.32
CA GLY A 449 -26.94 4.95 -15.42
C GLY A 449 -27.13 6.44 -15.65
N GLN A 450 -26.36 7.28 -14.95
CA GLN A 450 -26.32 8.73 -15.20
C GLN A 450 -25.81 9.07 -16.60
N THR A 451 -24.83 8.33 -17.11
CA THR A 451 -24.22 8.58 -18.43
C THR A 451 -25.15 8.16 -19.57
N LEU A 452 -25.88 7.05 -19.41
CA LEU A 452 -26.77 6.47 -20.42
C LEU A 452 -28.25 6.86 -20.22
N SER A 453 -28.56 7.67 -19.20
CA SER A 453 -29.92 7.99 -18.78
C SER A 453 -30.78 6.75 -18.47
N LEU A 454 -30.18 5.75 -17.82
CA LEU A 454 -30.81 4.50 -17.41
C LEU A 454 -30.88 4.37 -15.87
N PRO A 455 -31.92 3.72 -15.31
CA PRO A 455 -31.95 3.32 -13.90
C PRO A 455 -30.75 2.45 -13.50
N GLU A 456 -30.24 2.62 -12.28
CA GLU A 456 -29.08 1.87 -11.78
C GLU A 456 -29.31 0.34 -11.77
N GLU A 457 -30.53 -0.10 -11.43
CA GLU A 457 -30.91 -1.52 -11.44
C GLU A 457 -30.89 -2.14 -12.85
N GLU A 458 -31.26 -1.34 -13.85
CA GLU A 458 -31.24 -1.77 -15.26
C GLU A 458 -29.80 -1.94 -15.75
N VAL A 459 -28.91 -1.02 -15.39
CA VAL A 459 -27.47 -1.15 -15.67
C VAL A 459 -26.88 -2.39 -14.98
N GLY A 460 -27.24 -2.65 -13.71
CA GLY A 460 -26.81 -3.85 -13.01
C GLY A 460 -27.24 -5.14 -13.74
N THR A 461 -28.46 -5.15 -14.28
CA THR A 461 -28.98 -6.26 -15.09
C THR A 461 -28.22 -6.42 -16.41
N MET A 462 -27.88 -5.31 -17.09
CA MET A 462 -27.08 -5.32 -18.32
C MET A 462 -25.65 -5.83 -18.09
N VAL A 463 -24.99 -5.40 -17.00
CA VAL A 463 -23.65 -5.88 -16.63
C VAL A 463 -23.66 -7.37 -16.31
N LYS A 464 -24.67 -7.85 -15.58
CA LYS A 464 -24.84 -9.28 -15.30
C LYS A 464 -25.06 -10.09 -16.58
N SER A 465 -25.91 -9.61 -17.47
CA SER A 465 -26.16 -10.25 -18.77
C SER A 465 -24.90 -10.27 -19.66
N LEU A 466 -24.06 -9.23 -19.59
CA LEU A 466 -22.75 -9.18 -20.26
C LEU A 466 -21.79 -10.26 -19.73
N LEU A 467 -21.70 -10.42 -18.41
CA LEU A 467 -20.89 -11.48 -17.79
C LEU A 467 -21.33 -12.86 -18.25
N GLU A 468 -22.64 -13.13 -18.19
CA GLU A 468 -23.23 -14.41 -18.62
C GLU A 468 -22.98 -14.69 -20.11
N HIS A 469 -23.19 -13.68 -20.97
CA HIS A 469 -23.01 -13.82 -22.41
C HIS A 469 -21.55 -14.08 -22.81
N LEU A 470 -20.60 -13.48 -22.08
CA LEU A 470 -19.16 -13.60 -22.33
C LEU A 470 -18.50 -14.76 -21.56
N GLY A 471 -19.27 -15.50 -20.74
CA GLY A 471 -18.73 -16.57 -19.91
C GLY A 471 -17.76 -16.08 -18.83
N LEU A 472 -17.96 -14.86 -18.35
CA LEU A 472 -17.11 -14.20 -17.35
C LEU A 472 -17.77 -14.26 -15.96
N PHE A 473 -16.94 -14.31 -14.92
CA PHE A 473 -17.38 -14.48 -13.53
C PHE A 473 -17.51 -13.16 -12.78
N ASP A 474 -16.77 -12.12 -13.19
CA ASP A 474 -16.79 -10.82 -12.52
C ASP A 474 -16.50 -9.62 -13.43
N ARG A 475 -16.80 -8.44 -12.88
CA ARG A 475 -16.63 -7.14 -13.55
C ARG A 475 -15.18 -6.83 -13.90
N ALA A 476 -14.19 -7.31 -13.14
CA ALA A 476 -12.79 -7.07 -13.45
C ALA A 476 -12.38 -7.80 -14.74
N GLN A 477 -12.97 -8.98 -15.00
CA GLN A 477 -12.81 -9.68 -16.27
C GLN A 477 -13.49 -8.94 -17.44
N LEU A 478 -14.58 -8.20 -17.23
CA LEU A 478 -15.14 -7.31 -18.27
C LEU A 478 -14.15 -6.19 -18.62
N VAL A 479 -13.55 -5.56 -17.61
CA VAL A 479 -12.51 -4.54 -17.80
C VAL A 479 -11.35 -5.13 -18.60
N MET A 480 -10.85 -6.29 -18.20
CA MET A 480 -9.76 -6.99 -18.87
C MET A 480 -10.11 -7.33 -20.33
N THR A 481 -11.29 -7.91 -20.56
CA THR A 481 -11.76 -8.29 -21.90
C THR A 481 -11.87 -7.06 -22.82
N ALA A 482 -12.30 -5.91 -22.30
CA ALA A 482 -12.37 -4.67 -23.06
C ALA A 482 -10.98 -4.13 -23.48
N TYR A 483 -9.95 -4.32 -22.66
CA TYR A 483 -8.57 -3.96 -23.01
C TYR A 483 -7.92 -5.00 -23.94
N GLU A 484 -8.07 -6.30 -23.66
CA GLU A 484 -7.50 -7.39 -24.50
C GLU A 484 -8.08 -7.40 -25.92
N SER A 485 -9.36 -7.06 -26.06
CA SER A 485 -10.04 -6.96 -27.37
C SER A 485 -9.70 -5.68 -28.15
N GLY A 486 -9.00 -4.72 -27.53
CA GLY A 486 -8.78 -3.40 -28.11
C GLY A 486 -10.05 -2.53 -28.20
N LEU A 487 -11.16 -2.93 -27.56
CA LEU A 487 -12.39 -2.12 -27.50
C LEU A 487 -12.15 -0.78 -26.80
N VAL A 488 -11.24 -0.76 -25.81
CA VAL A 488 -10.83 0.45 -25.10
C VAL A 488 -9.32 0.53 -25.10
N THR A 489 -8.79 1.58 -25.73
CA THR A 489 -7.36 1.92 -25.68
C THR A 489 -7.11 2.93 -24.57
N PRO A 490 -6.05 2.77 -23.73
CA PRO A 490 -5.70 3.76 -22.72
C PRO A 490 -5.50 5.16 -23.35
N GLY A 491 -6.30 6.15 -22.93
CA GLY A 491 -6.17 7.54 -23.36
C GLY A 491 -7.08 8.00 -24.51
N GLU A 492 -7.92 7.11 -25.08
CA GLU A 492 -8.81 7.46 -26.20
C GLU A 492 -10.19 8.00 -25.73
N LYS A 493 -10.72 9.05 -26.38
CA LYS A 493 -12.10 9.53 -26.12
C LYS A 493 -13.11 8.57 -26.78
N ALA A 494 -14.14 8.16 -26.05
CA ALA A 494 -15.15 7.24 -26.59
C ALA A 494 -16.03 7.96 -27.60
N HIS A 495 -16.19 7.35 -28.78
CA HIS A 495 -17.35 7.58 -29.63
C HIS A 495 -18.47 6.65 -29.13
N PHE A 496 -19.57 7.25 -28.69
CA PHE A 496 -20.80 6.55 -28.36
C PHE A 496 -21.67 6.50 -29.60
N SER A 497 -22.36 5.37 -29.82
CA SER A 497 -23.40 5.33 -30.84
C SER A 497 -24.52 6.28 -30.38
N SER A 498 -24.75 7.35 -31.14
CA SER A 498 -25.84 8.30 -30.88
C SER A 498 -27.17 7.56 -30.81
N LEU A 499 -27.85 7.68 -29.65
CA LEU A 499 -29.25 7.28 -29.44
C LEU A 499 -30.20 8.03 -30.37
#